data_AF-A0A7J9WF14-F1
#
_entry.id   AF-A0A7J9WF14-F1
#
_cell.length_a   1.000
_cell.length_b   1.000
_cell.length_c   1.000
_cell.angle_alpha   90.00
_cell.angle_beta   90.00
_cell.angle_gamma   90.00
#
_symmetry.space_group_name_H-M   'P 1'
#
loop_
_entity.id
_entity.type
_entity.pdbx_description
1 polymer ?
#
loop_
_entity_poly.entity_id
_entity_poly.type
_entity_poly.pdbx_seq_one_letter_code
_entity_poly.pdbx_strand_id
1 'polypeptide(L)'
;MQPLTHQLWAKHFTEIRPRVLREWPEIDKGALDHVGDDWDGLVELVHKTTGMSADLTIQRLRTLDVEELRIGSGTPQPDEGSNASLEQLVLGTGFEESERDRIVERLAKLNRRLKRFPADGTWLELSVKERDNPSQSVTLICELPGFARLVATSGEQHLRDALMDVREDLWRQIDDAVTRRTEGAR
;
A
#
# COMPACT_ATOMS: atom_id res chain seq x y z
N MET A 1 -3.06 1.82 -20.93
CA MET A 1 -1.88 1.07 -21.40
C MET A 1 -0.61 1.87 -21.13
N GLN A 2 0.12 1.58 -20.03
CA GLN A 2 1.46 2.13 -19.83
C GLN A 2 2.51 1.18 -20.44
N PRO A 3 3.32 1.61 -21.43
CA PRO A 3 4.30 0.74 -22.05
C PRO A 3 5.42 0.40 -21.07
N LEU A 4 5.96 -0.82 -21.17
CA LEU A 4 7.16 -1.20 -20.43
C LEU A 4 8.34 -0.35 -20.91
N THR A 5 8.90 0.44 -20.00
CA THR A 5 10.09 1.27 -20.25
C THR A 5 11.29 0.71 -19.51
N HIS A 6 12.49 1.10 -19.93
CA HIS A 6 13.74 0.77 -19.24
C HIS A 6 13.65 1.10 -17.72
N GLN A 7 13.11 2.28 -17.36
CA GLN A 7 12.98 2.66 -15.95
C GLN A 7 12.04 1.75 -15.15
N LEU A 8 10.98 1.23 -15.78
CA LEU A 8 10.07 0.28 -15.13
C LEU A 8 10.72 -1.09 -14.98
N TRP A 9 11.46 -1.55 -15.99
CA TRP A 9 12.21 -2.79 -15.92
C TRP A 9 13.23 -2.77 -14.78
N ALA A 10 14.07 -1.73 -14.73
CA ALA A 10 15.09 -1.64 -13.70
C ALA A 10 14.49 -1.59 -12.28
N LYS A 11 13.32 -0.92 -12.14
CA LYS A 11 12.65 -0.75 -10.85
C LYS A 11 11.83 -1.98 -10.41
N HIS A 12 11.28 -2.74 -11.35
CA HIS A 12 10.31 -3.81 -11.09
C HIS A 12 10.72 -5.15 -11.73
N PHE A 13 12.02 -5.36 -11.95
CA PHE A 13 12.57 -6.56 -12.61
C PHE A 13 11.94 -7.86 -12.07
N THR A 14 11.94 -8.06 -10.75
CA THR A 14 11.43 -9.27 -10.10
C THR A 14 9.94 -9.53 -10.38
N GLU A 15 9.16 -8.45 -10.49
CA GLU A 15 7.71 -8.53 -10.74
C GLU A 15 7.39 -8.75 -12.22
N ILE A 16 8.21 -8.18 -13.12
CA ILE A 16 8.01 -8.26 -14.58
C ILE A 16 8.62 -9.54 -15.18
N ARG A 17 9.70 -10.06 -14.59
CA ARG A 17 10.40 -11.28 -15.00
C ARG A 17 9.50 -12.47 -15.33
N PRO A 18 8.53 -12.90 -14.48
CA PRO A 18 7.67 -14.04 -14.81
C PRO A 18 6.78 -13.79 -16.02
N ARG A 19 6.48 -12.53 -16.36
CA ARG A 19 5.71 -12.18 -17.56
C ARG A 19 6.56 -12.29 -18.83
N VAL A 20 7.82 -11.85 -18.77
CA VAL A 20 8.79 -12.04 -19.86
C VAL A 20 8.98 -13.52 -20.15
N LEU A 21 9.14 -14.36 -19.13
CA LEU A 21 9.24 -15.82 -19.32
C LEU A 21 7.96 -16.47 -19.86
N ARG A 22 6.79 -15.84 -19.64
CA ARG A 22 5.52 -16.32 -20.19
C ARG A 22 5.36 -15.94 -21.66
N GLU A 23 5.78 -14.74 -22.03
CA GLU A 23 5.75 -14.28 -23.42
C GLU A 23 6.84 -14.95 -24.26
N TRP A 24 8.00 -15.21 -23.66
CA TRP A 24 9.12 -15.91 -24.26
C TRP A 24 9.55 -17.11 -23.40
N PRO A 25 8.80 -18.23 -23.48
CA PRO A 25 9.14 -19.45 -22.75
C PRO A 25 10.46 -20.09 -23.20
N GLU A 26 11.00 -19.65 -24.34
CA GLU A 26 12.29 -20.08 -24.89
C GLU A 26 13.49 -19.48 -24.15
N ILE A 27 13.28 -18.40 -23.39
CA ILE A 27 14.35 -17.74 -22.63
C ILE A 27 14.68 -18.56 -21.40
N ASP A 28 15.96 -18.90 -21.25
CA ASP A 28 16.45 -19.57 -20.05
C ASP A 28 16.29 -18.66 -18.82
N LYS A 29 15.68 -19.23 -17.78
CA LYS A 29 15.38 -18.53 -16.53
C LYS A 29 16.65 -18.01 -15.85
N GLY A 30 17.74 -18.77 -15.89
CA GLY A 30 19.03 -18.40 -15.29
C GLY A 30 19.77 -17.34 -16.10
N ALA A 31 19.68 -17.38 -17.42
CA ALA A 31 20.19 -16.32 -18.28
C ALA A 31 19.47 -14.99 -18.04
N LEU A 32 18.15 -15.02 -17.81
CA LEU A 32 17.38 -13.82 -17.46
C LEU A 32 17.73 -13.28 -16.06
N ASP A 33 18.03 -14.15 -15.10
CA ASP A 33 18.54 -13.73 -13.78
C ASP A 33 19.91 -13.07 -13.88
N HIS A 34 20.77 -13.56 -14.78
CA HIS A 34 22.10 -13.01 -14.97
C HIS A 34 22.08 -11.60 -15.57
N VAL A 35 21.10 -11.32 -16.42
CA VAL A 35 20.82 -9.98 -16.96
C VAL A 35 20.35 -9.02 -15.85
N GLY A 36 19.50 -9.49 -14.93
CA GLY A 36 19.00 -8.68 -13.83
C GLY A 36 18.21 -7.45 -14.30
N ASP A 37 18.49 -6.30 -13.69
CA ASP A 37 17.84 -5.02 -13.99
C ASP A 37 18.31 -4.34 -15.29
N ASP A 38 19.24 -4.97 -16.03
CA ASP A 38 19.78 -4.43 -17.27
C ASP A 38 18.82 -4.62 -18.45
N TRP A 39 18.31 -3.52 -18.99
CA TRP A 39 17.37 -3.54 -20.12
C TRP A 39 18.04 -3.95 -21.44
N ASP A 40 19.27 -3.50 -21.66
CA ASP A 40 19.99 -3.77 -22.91
C ASP A 40 20.33 -5.27 -23.01
N GLY A 41 20.79 -5.86 -21.90
CA GLY A 41 21.03 -7.28 -21.74
C GLY A 41 19.77 -8.13 -21.89
N LEU A 42 18.59 -7.62 -21.49
CA LEU A 42 17.31 -8.29 -21.78
C LEU A 42 17.05 -8.31 -23.29
N VAL A 43 17.21 -7.16 -23.95
CA VAL A 43 16.99 -7.03 -25.40
C VAL A 43 17.96 -7.93 -26.16
N GLU A 44 19.24 -7.98 -25.76
CA GLU A 44 20.23 -8.88 -26.32
C GLU A 44 19.90 -10.35 -26.08
N LEU A 45 19.45 -10.71 -24.88
CA LEU A 45 19.05 -12.08 -24.55
C LEU A 45 17.87 -12.55 -25.40
N VAL A 46 16.85 -11.71 -25.56
CA VAL A 46 15.68 -12.01 -26.40
C VAL A 46 16.09 -12.10 -27.87
N HIS A 47 16.91 -11.18 -28.38
CA HIS A 47 17.43 -11.22 -29.75
C HIS A 47 18.21 -12.52 -30.00
N LYS A 48 19.12 -12.89 -29.10
CA LYS A 48 19.93 -14.10 -29.21
C LYS A 48 19.09 -15.38 -29.18
N THR A 49 18.01 -15.39 -28.40
CA THR A 49 17.17 -16.57 -28.21
C THR A 49 16.15 -16.73 -29.35
N THR A 50 15.51 -15.63 -29.77
CA THR A 50 14.39 -15.65 -30.72
C THR A 50 14.80 -15.27 -32.16
N GLY A 51 16.00 -14.74 -32.36
CA GLY A 51 16.45 -14.19 -33.65
C GLY A 51 15.77 -12.87 -34.05
N MET A 52 14.96 -12.26 -33.17
CA MET A 52 14.28 -10.99 -33.46
C MET A 52 15.23 -9.81 -33.39
N SER A 53 15.08 -8.85 -34.29
CA SER A 53 15.83 -7.59 -34.23
C SER A 53 15.52 -6.81 -32.95
N ALA A 54 16.51 -6.08 -32.42
CA ALA A 54 16.37 -5.31 -31.19
C ALA A 54 15.16 -4.36 -31.19
N ASP A 55 14.85 -3.72 -32.33
CA ASP A 55 13.68 -2.83 -32.47
C ASP A 55 12.36 -3.59 -32.28
N LEU A 56 12.22 -4.76 -32.90
CA LEU A 56 11.04 -5.62 -32.78
C LEU A 56 10.88 -6.15 -31.35
N THR A 57 12.00 -6.48 -30.70
CA THR A 57 12.04 -6.86 -29.28
C THR A 57 11.55 -5.73 -28.39
N ILE A 58 12.04 -4.50 -28.59
CA ILE A 58 11.62 -3.32 -27.82
C ILE A 58 10.14 -3.02 -28.07
N GLN A 59 9.66 -3.12 -29.31
CA GLN A 59 8.24 -2.97 -29.62
C GLN A 59 7.40 -4.01 -28.88
N ARG A 60 7.80 -5.29 -28.90
CA ARG A 60 7.08 -6.35 -28.17
C ARG A 60 7.10 -6.16 -26.66
N LEU A 61 8.25 -5.77 -26.11
CA LEU A 61 8.36 -5.45 -24.68
C LEU A 61 7.42 -4.30 -24.30
N ARG A 62 7.32 -3.26 -25.13
CA ARG A 62 6.39 -2.14 -24.90
C ARG A 62 4.92 -2.54 -25.03
N THR A 63 4.61 -3.58 -25.80
CA THR A 63 3.24 -4.13 -25.92
C THR A 63 2.87 -5.08 -24.79
N LEU A 64 3.83 -5.53 -23.97
CA LEU A 64 3.51 -6.22 -22.72
C LEU A 64 2.75 -5.23 -21.84
N ASP A 65 1.44 -5.42 -21.77
CA ASP A 65 0.58 -4.60 -20.96
C ASP A 65 0.96 -4.78 -19.47
N VAL A 66 1.40 -3.69 -18.86
CA VAL A 66 1.75 -3.62 -17.43
C VAL A 66 0.52 -3.27 -16.58
N GLU A 67 -0.65 -3.02 -17.20
CA GLU A 67 -1.89 -2.58 -16.56
C GLU A 67 -2.65 -3.74 -15.89
N GLU A 68 -2.38 -4.99 -16.30
CA GLU A 68 -2.81 -6.21 -15.59
C GLU A 68 -1.90 -6.62 -14.41
N LEU A 69 -0.98 -5.76 -13.97
CA LEU A 69 -0.57 -5.76 -12.57
C LEU A 69 -1.73 -5.19 -11.74
N ARG A 70 -2.75 -6.03 -11.53
CA ARG A 70 -3.44 -6.02 -10.23
C ARG A 70 -2.36 -6.18 -9.17
N ILE A 71 -1.92 -5.06 -8.65
CA ILE A 71 -1.47 -4.90 -7.28
C ILE A 71 -2.65 -5.41 -6.43
N GLY A 72 -2.72 -6.72 -6.16
CA GLY A 72 -3.81 -7.32 -5.39
C GLY A 72 -4.08 -8.80 -5.69
N SER A 73 -3.77 -9.62 -4.66
CA SER A 73 -4.23 -11.01 -4.40
C SER A 73 -3.56 -12.13 -5.23
N GLY A 74 -2.79 -13.08 -4.69
CA GLY A 74 -2.40 -13.33 -3.31
C GLY A 74 -1.60 -14.64 -3.15
N THR A 75 -0.61 -14.60 -2.28
CA THR A 75 -0.41 -15.53 -1.15
C THR A 75 0.38 -14.70 -0.13
N PRO A 76 -0.01 -14.60 1.15
CA PRO A 76 0.79 -13.86 2.11
C PRO A 76 2.06 -14.65 2.40
N GLN A 77 3.11 -14.35 1.64
CA GLN A 77 4.45 -14.45 2.19
C GLN A 77 4.54 -13.30 3.21
N PRO A 78 5.00 -13.54 4.45
CA PRO A 78 5.18 -12.46 5.42
C PRO A 78 6.29 -11.54 4.90
N ASP A 79 5.91 -10.54 4.11
CA ASP A 79 6.76 -9.47 3.65
C ASP A 79 7.15 -8.64 4.87
N GLU A 80 8.39 -8.80 5.30
CA GLU A 80 9.11 -7.81 6.09
C GLU A 80 9.02 -6.45 5.38
N GLY A 81 8.08 -5.61 5.80
CA GLY A 81 8.04 -4.20 5.38
C GLY A 81 6.74 -3.67 4.77
N SER A 82 5.57 -4.28 5.00
CA SER A 82 4.32 -3.53 4.78
C SER A 82 4.20 -2.42 5.84
N ASN A 83 4.05 -1.17 5.42
CA ASN A 83 3.81 -0.05 6.34
C ASN A 83 2.32 0.02 6.68
N ALA A 84 1.99 0.52 7.87
CA ALA A 84 0.62 0.61 8.32
C ALA A 84 -0.24 1.49 7.42
N SER A 85 -1.48 1.05 7.21
CA SER A 85 -2.48 1.74 6.39
C SER A 85 -3.89 1.54 6.97
N LEU A 86 -4.85 2.32 6.49
CA LEU A 86 -6.27 2.18 6.85
C LEU A 86 -6.90 0.88 6.35
N GLU A 87 -6.19 0.06 5.56
CA GLU A 87 -6.67 -1.28 5.20
C GLU A 87 -6.79 -2.18 6.43
N GLN A 88 -5.97 -1.93 7.45
CA GLN A 88 -5.99 -2.62 8.74
C GLN A 88 -7.06 -2.12 9.70
N LEU A 89 -7.85 -1.10 9.31
CA LEU A 89 -8.92 -0.56 10.13
C LEU A 89 -9.97 -1.63 10.40
N VAL A 90 -10.26 -1.88 11.66
CA VAL A 90 -11.39 -2.69 12.09
C VAL A 90 -12.57 -1.75 12.36
N LEU A 91 -13.71 -2.07 11.77
CA LEU A 91 -14.97 -1.41 12.11
C LEU A 91 -15.55 -2.16 13.31
N GLY A 92 -15.53 -1.50 14.47
CA GLY A 92 -16.16 -1.99 15.68
C GLY A 92 -17.66 -1.70 15.71
N THR A 93 -18.21 -1.65 16.91
CA THR A 93 -19.67 -1.52 17.12
C THR A 93 -20.25 -0.29 16.42
N GLY A 94 -21.41 -0.46 15.77
CA GLY A 94 -22.20 0.63 15.20
C GLY A 94 -21.88 1.03 13.76
N PHE A 95 -20.88 0.39 13.15
CA PHE A 95 -20.55 0.51 11.73
C PHE A 95 -20.78 -0.80 10.98
N GLU A 96 -21.23 -0.71 9.74
CA GLU A 96 -21.34 -1.86 8.84
C GLU A 96 -20.11 -1.97 7.93
N GLU A 97 -19.71 -3.20 7.56
CA GLU A 97 -18.59 -3.40 6.64
C GLU A 97 -18.82 -2.74 5.27
N SER A 98 -20.07 -2.62 4.83
CA SER A 98 -20.47 -1.90 3.62
C SER A 98 -20.10 -0.42 3.64
N GLU A 99 -19.90 0.18 4.82
CA GLU A 99 -19.54 1.59 4.99
C GLU A 99 -18.02 1.81 4.96
N ARG A 100 -17.22 0.73 5.02
CA ARG A 100 -15.76 0.77 5.10
C ARG A 100 -15.13 1.67 4.06
N ASP A 101 -15.49 1.51 2.79
CA ASP A 101 -14.88 2.26 1.69
C ASP A 101 -15.04 3.78 1.89
N ARG A 102 -16.26 4.20 2.25
CA ARG A 102 -16.57 5.60 2.55
C ARG A 102 -15.83 6.09 3.79
N ILE A 103 -15.73 5.29 4.84
CA ILE A 103 -15.00 5.65 6.07
C ILE A 103 -13.51 5.79 5.78
N VAL A 104 -12.91 4.84 5.06
CA VAL A 104 -11.50 4.86 4.66
C VAL A 104 -11.19 6.09 3.81
N GLU A 105 -12.05 6.43 2.85
CA GLU A 105 -11.92 7.67 2.06
C GLU A 105 -11.86 8.92 2.95
N ARG A 106 -12.76 9.01 3.94
CA ARG A 106 -12.80 10.15 4.87
C ARG A 106 -11.57 10.22 5.77
N LEU A 107 -11.05 9.07 6.16
CA LEU A 107 -9.88 8.95 7.03
C LEU A 107 -8.55 9.00 6.26
N ALA A 108 -8.55 8.96 4.93
CA ALA A 108 -7.37 8.77 4.07
C ALA A 108 -6.15 9.64 4.38
N LYS A 109 -6.35 10.83 4.97
CA LYS A 109 -5.26 11.70 5.47
C LYS A 109 -4.35 11.00 6.49
N LEU A 110 -4.88 10.07 7.28
CA LEU A 110 -4.12 9.29 8.27
C LEU A 110 -3.08 8.37 7.63
N ASN A 111 -3.35 7.85 6.42
CA ASN A 111 -2.39 6.98 5.70
C ASN A 111 -1.01 7.63 5.56
N ARG A 112 -0.95 8.97 5.40
CA ARG A 112 0.34 9.69 5.29
C ARG A 112 1.20 9.54 6.54
N ARG A 113 0.58 9.43 7.72
CA ARG A 113 1.28 9.26 9.01
C ARG A 113 1.46 7.81 9.38
N LEU A 114 0.45 6.97 9.14
CA LEU A 114 0.50 5.53 9.39
C LEU A 114 1.63 4.85 8.61
N LYS A 115 1.90 5.30 7.37
CA LYS A 115 3.01 4.80 6.54
C LYS A 115 4.41 4.91 7.16
N ARG A 116 4.58 5.58 8.30
CA ARG A 116 5.86 5.65 9.02
C ARG A 116 6.07 4.49 10.00
N PHE A 117 5.03 3.73 10.27
CA PHE A 117 5.05 2.60 11.19
C PHE A 117 4.91 1.29 10.41
N PRO A 118 5.49 0.19 10.90
CA PRO A 118 5.24 -1.11 10.31
C PRO A 118 3.76 -1.49 10.50
N ALA A 119 3.19 -2.16 9.50
CA ALA A 119 1.87 -2.75 9.56
C ALA A 119 1.82 -3.82 10.66
N ASP A 120 2.91 -4.54 10.84
CA ASP A 120 3.09 -5.47 11.95
C ASP A 120 3.16 -4.70 13.29
N GLY A 121 2.24 -5.03 14.20
CA GLY A 121 2.10 -4.33 15.48
C GLY A 121 1.32 -3.00 15.43
N THR A 122 0.75 -2.62 14.28
CA THR A 122 -0.20 -1.51 14.19
C THR A 122 -1.63 -2.03 14.16
N TRP A 123 -2.50 -1.49 15.03
CA TRP A 123 -3.92 -1.83 15.09
C TRP A 123 -4.77 -0.57 15.12
N LEU A 124 -5.86 -0.56 14.33
CA LEU A 124 -6.82 0.54 14.29
C LEU A 124 -8.23 0.00 14.46
N GLU A 125 -9.03 0.66 15.29
CA GLU A 125 -10.44 0.34 15.46
C GLU A 125 -11.28 1.62 15.50
N LEU A 126 -12.36 1.63 14.74
CA LEU A 126 -13.35 2.70 14.76
C LEU A 126 -14.69 2.14 15.26
N SER A 127 -15.22 2.73 16.32
CA SER A 127 -16.51 2.37 16.90
C SER A 127 -17.40 3.59 17.07
N VAL A 128 -18.72 3.41 17.01
CA VAL A 128 -19.71 4.44 17.29
C VAL A 128 -20.75 3.92 18.28
N LYS A 129 -21.11 4.76 19.25
CA LYS A 129 -22.19 4.53 20.22
C LYS A 129 -23.28 5.55 20.02
N GLU A 130 -24.53 5.18 20.34
CA GLU A 130 -25.70 6.06 20.22
C GLU A 130 -25.77 6.75 18.85
N ARG A 131 -25.54 5.99 17.77
CA ARG A 131 -25.51 6.52 16.40
C ARG A 131 -26.82 7.26 16.07
N ASP A 132 -26.72 8.36 15.33
CA ASP A 132 -27.86 9.19 14.93
C ASP A 132 -28.66 9.79 16.12
N ASN A 133 -28.06 9.83 17.32
CA ASN A 133 -28.63 10.48 18.50
C ASN A 133 -27.78 11.68 18.94
N PRO A 134 -28.36 12.63 19.70
CA PRO A 134 -27.60 13.74 20.28
C PRO A 134 -26.49 13.31 21.25
N SER A 135 -26.54 12.05 21.73
CA SER A 135 -25.51 11.43 22.56
C SER A 135 -24.51 10.58 21.77
N GLN A 136 -24.50 10.71 20.44
CA GLN A 136 -23.57 9.98 19.57
C GLN A 136 -22.12 10.20 20.02
N SER A 137 -21.37 9.11 20.09
CA SER A 137 -19.94 9.16 20.38
C SER A 137 -19.19 8.26 19.42
N VAL A 138 -18.29 8.85 18.64
CA VAL A 138 -17.39 8.13 17.73
C VAL A 138 -16.03 8.03 18.41
N THR A 139 -15.48 6.82 18.47
CA THR A 139 -14.16 6.56 19.04
C THR A 139 -13.28 5.91 17.99
N LEU A 140 -12.13 6.51 17.73
CA LEU A 140 -11.07 5.95 16.90
C LEU A 140 -9.87 5.63 17.77
N ILE A 141 -9.47 4.37 17.76
CA ILE A 141 -8.37 3.83 18.55
C ILE A 141 -7.24 3.46 17.61
N CYS A 142 -6.03 3.79 18.00
CA CYS A 142 -4.82 3.42 17.28
C CYS A 142 -3.76 2.92 18.26
N GLU A 143 -3.26 1.72 18.01
CA GLU A 143 -2.10 1.17 18.71
C GLU A 143 -0.95 1.10 17.71
N LEU A 144 0.17 1.74 18.09
CA LEU A 144 1.36 1.83 17.27
C LEU A 144 2.55 1.22 18.02
N PRO A 145 3.47 0.54 17.31
CA PRO A 145 4.59 -0.14 17.95
C PRO A 145 5.53 0.86 18.63
N GLY A 146 5.73 0.68 19.94
CA GLY A 146 6.57 1.55 20.75
C GLY A 146 5.93 2.89 21.13
N PHE A 147 4.59 3.00 21.05
CA PHE A 147 3.82 4.14 21.55
C PHE A 147 2.70 3.66 22.47
N ALA A 148 2.24 4.53 23.35
CA ALA A 148 1.03 4.28 24.12
C ALA A 148 -0.18 4.26 23.18
N ARG A 149 -1.20 3.48 23.54
CA ARG A 149 -2.49 3.45 22.85
C ARG A 149 -3.07 4.86 22.74
N LEU A 150 -3.34 5.28 21.50
CA LEU A 150 -3.94 6.56 21.18
C LEU A 150 -5.45 6.38 21.04
N VAL A 151 -6.21 7.28 21.64
CA VAL A 151 -7.68 7.23 21.64
C VAL A 151 -8.19 8.61 21.29
N ALA A 152 -8.86 8.74 20.15
CA ALA A 152 -9.55 9.94 19.73
C ALA A 152 -11.06 9.70 19.88
N THR A 153 -11.77 10.63 20.51
CA THR A 153 -13.22 10.54 20.72
C THR A 153 -13.87 11.83 20.29
N SER A 154 -14.96 11.73 19.53
CA SER A 154 -15.78 12.86 19.11
C SER A 154 -17.22 12.69 19.57
N GLY A 155 -17.84 13.79 19.99
CA GLY A 155 -19.24 13.89 20.39
C GLY A 155 -20.12 14.59 19.35
N GLU A 156 -19.62 14.76 18.12
CA GLU A 156 -20.37 15.43 17.06
C GLU A 156 -21.63 14.64 16.67
N GLN A 157 -22.74 15.35 16.54
CA GLN A 157 -24.04 14.77 16.19
C GLN A 157 -24.06 14.25 14.75
N HIS A 158 -23.36 14.94 13.84
CA HIS A 158 -23.22 14.51 12.46
C HIS A 158 -22.03 13.56 12.33
N LEU A 159 -22.29 12.32 11.90
CA LEU A 159 -21.26 11.29 11.75
C LEU A 159 -20.08 11.74 10.88
N ARG A 160 -20.35 12.52 9.84
CA ARG A 160 -19.30 13.06 8.97
C ARG A 160 -18.35 13.99 9.73
N ASP A 161 -18.89 14.89 10.54
CA ASP A 161 -18.12 15.83 11.34
C ASP A 161 -17.37 15.08 12.45
N ALA A 162 -18.02 14.09 13.08
CA ALA A 162 -17.40 13.20 14.06
C ALA A 162 -16.19 12.45 13.50
N LEU A 163 -16.32 11.89 12.28
CA LEU A 163 -15.24 11.22 11.57
C LEU A 163 -14.08 12.17 11.23
N MET A 164 -14.39 13.41 10.84
CA MET A 164 -13.37 14.41 10.57
C MET A 164 -12.63 14.84 11.84
N ASP A 165 -13.36 15.00 12.93
CA ASP A 165 -12.84 15.39 14.23
C ASP A 165 -11.90 14.32 14.81
N VAL A 166 -12.34 13.05 14.91
CA VAL A 166 -11.46 11.96 15.39
C VAL A 166 -10.25 11.75 14.48
N ARG A 167 -10.36 12.04 13.18
CA ARG A 167 -9.24 11.96 12.24
C ARG A 167 -8.19 13.02 12.53
N GLU A 168 -8.59 14.28 12.69
CA GLU A 168 -7.65 15.37 12.97
C GLU A 168 -7.03 15.21 14.35
N ASP A 169 -7.81 14.80 15.34
CA ASP A 169 -7.32 14.54 16.70
C ASP A 169 -6.31 13.40 16.73
N LEU A 170 -6.62 12.25 16.10
CA LEU A 170 -5.68 11.14 16.03
C LEU A 170 -4.42 11.53 15.24
N TRP A 171 -4.56 12.28 14.14
CA TRP A 171 -3.41 12.75 13.37
C TRP A 171 -2.46 13.59 14.22
N ARG A 172 -3.02 14.47 15.07
CA ARG A 172 -2.26 15.27 16.02
C ARG A 172 -1.60 14.41 17.09
N GLN A 173 -2.33 13.47 17.70
CA GLN A 173 -1.78 12.58 18.72
C GLN A 173 -0.58 11.77 18.18
N ILE A 174 -0.65 11.28 16.94
CA ILE A 174 0.46 10.57 16.27
C ILE A 174 1.66 11.51 16.08
N ASP A 175 1.43 12.74 15.61
CA ASP A 175 2.51 13.72 15.41
C ASP A 175 3.20 14.12 16.73
N ASP A 176 2.41 14.37 17.76
CA ASP A 176 2.88 14.69 19.11
C ASP A 176 3.65 13.51 19.74
N ALA A 177 3.22 12.28 19.48
CA ALA A 177 3.90 11.08 19.96
C ALA A 177 5.27 10.88 19.28
N VAL A 178 5.34 11.06 17.95
CA VAL A 178 6.58 10.97 17.17
C VAL A 178 7.56 12.08 17.56
N THR A 179 7.07 13.30 17.73
CA THR A 179 7.90 14.46 18.12
C THR A 179 8.50 14.24 19.50
N ARG A 180 7.69 13.87 20.50
CA ARG A 180 8.18 13.57 21.86
C ARG A 180 9.24 12.47 21.89
N ARG A 181 9.08 11.41 21.09
CA ARG A 181 10.07 10.33 21.00
C ARG A 181 11.40 10.80 20.39
N THR A 182 11.35 11.73 19.45
CA THR A 182 12.54 12.29 18.80
C THR A 182 13.28 13.25 19.73
N GLU A 183 12.55 14.00 20.56
CA GLU A 183 13.11 14.94 21.53
C GLU A 183 13.67 14.26 22.78
N GLY A 184 13.05 13.18 23.26
CA GLY A 184 13.54 12.40 24.40
C GLY A 184 14.73 11.46 24.09
N ALA A 185 15.13 11.35 22.82
CA ALA A 185 16.28 10.56 22.37
C ALA A 185 17.57 11.38 22.20
N ARG A 186 17.56 12.65 22.63
CA ARG A 186 18.75 13.51 22.77
C ARG A 186 19.19 13.58 24.22
#